data_AF-A0A449B5F0-F1
#
_entry.id   AF-A0A449B5F0-F1
#
_cell.length_a   1.000
_cell.length_b   1.000
_cell.length_c   1.000
_cell.angle_alpha   90.00
_cell.angle_beta   90.00
_cell.angle_gamma   90.00
#
_symmetry.space_group_name_H-M   'P 1'
#
loop_
_entity.id
_entity.type
_entity.pdbx_description
1 polymer ?
#
loop_
_entity_poly.entity_id
_entity_poly.type
_entity_poly.pdbx_seq_one_letter_code
_entity_poly.pdbx_strand_id
1 'polypeptide(L)'
;MKFATISQVLPAIVSLATLNVNLSLNENKYLKIKKVILNVSKIKLPEWVVVYESNLICRYSNRGVGGKNLVFRNITTNEEKTIDKIFKYSNDQLAIWSLIKVYFKSQDWFIKTFPNKLKKRII
;
A
#
# COMPACT_ATOMS: atom_id res chain seq x y z
N MET A 1 57.76 31.05 -5.20
CA MET A 1 56.54 30.20 -5.17
C MET A 1 56.90 28.83 -5.73
N LYS A 2 56.63 27.73 -5.01
CA LYS A 2 56.72 26.37 -5.56
C LYS A 2 55.34 26.02 -6.12
N PHE A 3 55.25 25.80 -7.43
CA PHE A 3 54.04 25.28 -8.06
C PHE A 3 54.03 23.76 -7.94
N ALA A 4 52.85 23.19 -7.65
CA ALA A 4 52.67 21.75 -7.69
C ALA A 4 52.84 21.26 -9.13
N THR A 5 53.59 20.18 -9.33
CA THR A 5 53.76 19.58 -10.66
C THR A 5 52.46 18.89 -11.08
N ILE A 6 52.23 18.74 -12.38
CA ILE A 6 51.04 18.06 -12.92
C ILE A 6 50.83 16.67 -12.29
N SER A 7 51.93 15.93 -12.05
CA SER A 7 51.91 14.63 -11.38
C SER A 7 51.39 14.68 -9.94
N GLN A 8 51.55 15.80 -9.24
CA GLN A 8 51.08 15.97 -7.85
C GLN A 8 49.58 16.29 -7.79
N VAL A 9 49.02 16.93 -8.83
CA VAL A 9 47.61 17.35 -8.86
C VAL A 9 46.69 16.34 -9.57
N LEU A 10 47.22 15.51 -10.47
CA LEU A 10 46.46 14.56 -11.26
C LEU A 10 45.59 13.58 -10.42
N PRO A 11 46.07 12.99 -9.31
CA PRO A 11 45.25 12.08 -8.50
C PRO A 11 44.02 12.76 -7.89
N ALA A 12 44.15 14.02 -7.47
CA ALA A 12 43.05 14.79 -6.91
C ALA A 12 41.98 15.08 -7.97
N ILE A 13 42.39 15.42 -9.20
CA ILE A 13 41.49 15.67 -10.33
C ILE A 13 40.69 14.40 -10.69
N VAL A 14 41.36 13.24 -10.74
CA VAL A 14 40.71 11.95 -11.02
C VAL A 14 39.70 11.59 -9.92
N SER A 15 40.05 11.81 -8.66
CA SER A 15 39.15 11.59 -7.52
C SER A 15 37.90 12.48 -7.59
N LEU A 16 38.07 13.77 -7.86
CA LEU A 16 36.98 14.73 -8.05
C LEU A 16 36.06 14.35 -9.22
N ALA A 17 36.63 13.96 -10.36
CA ALA A 17 35.85 13.52 -11.52
C ALA A 17 35.01 12.27 -11.19
N THR A 18 35.61 11.31 -10.47
CA THR A 18 34.93 10.08 -10.04
C THR A 18 33.77 10.39 -9.08
N LEU A 19 33.97 11.30 -8.12
CA LEU A 19 32.92 11.75 -7.21
C LEU A 19 31.75 12.41 -7.97
N ASN A 20 32.04 13.26 -8.95
CA ASN A 20 31.01 13.92 -9.75
C ASN A 20 30.17 12.92 -10.57
N VAL A 21 30.83 11.92 -11.17
CA VAL A 21 30.14 10.84 -11.90
C VAL A 21 29.19 10.10 -10.96
N ASN A 22 29.66 9.70 -9.77
CA ASN A 22 28.84 8.99 -8.79
C ASN A 22 27.65 9.83 -8.27
N LEU A 23 27.83 11.13 -8.05
CA LEU A 23 26.75 12.04 -7.68
C LEU A 23 25.67 12.09 -8.78
N SER A 24 26.07 12.26 -10.03
CA SER A 24 25.12 12.30 -11.16
C SER A 24 24.34 10.97 -11.33
N LEU A 25 25.00 9.82 -11.08
CA LEU A 25 24.34 8.51 -11.11
C LEU A 25 23.31 8.37 -9.99
N ASN A 26 23.61 8.87 -8.79
CA ASN A 26 22.70 8.86 -7.65
C ASN A 26 21.49 9.77 -7.88
N GLU A 27 21.69 10.96 -8.45
CA GLU A 27 20.59 11.86 -8.84
C GLU A 27 19.65 11.19 -9.85
N ASN A 28 20.22 10.54 -10.88
CA ASN A 28 19.43 9.80 -11.86
C ASN A 28 18.65 8.64 -11.24
N LYS A 29 19.26 7.91 -10.30
CA LYS A 29 18.57 6.83 -9.55
C LYS A 29 17.42 7.38 -8.71
N TYR A 30 17.63 8.50 -8.02
CA TYR A 30 16.60 9.18 -7.25
C TYR A 30 15.42 9.63 -8.12
N LEU A 31 15.70 10.24 -9.28
CA LEU A 31 14.65 10.67 -10.22
C LEU A 31 13.83 9.49 -10.74
N LYS A 32 14.47 8.34 -11.04
CA LYS A 32 13.75 7.12 -11.43
C LYS A 32 12.84 6.61 -10.32
N ILE A 33 13.34 6.51 -9.08
CA ILE A 33 12.55 6.08 -7.92
C ILE A 33 11.36 7.04 -7.69
N LYS A 34 11.61 8.35 -7.71
CA LYS A 34 10.58 9.37 -7.55
C LYS A 34 9.50 9.23 -8.63
N LYS A 35 9.88 8.97 -9.88
CA LYS A 35 8.93 8.72 -10.97
C LYS A 35 8.09 7.47 -10.75
N VAL A 36 8.70 6.38 -10.27
CA VAL A 36 7.96 5.14 -9.91
C VAL A 36 6.95 5.41 -8.80
N ILE A 37 7.36 6.09 -7.71
CA ILE A 37 6.48 6.43 -6.59
C ILE A 37 5.29 7.27 -7.07
N LEU A 38 5.55 8.31 -7.87
CA LEU A 38 4.50 9.19 -8.43
C LEU A 38 3.55 8.46 -9.37
N ASN A 39 4.02 7.42 -10.07
CA ASN A 39 3.16 6.61 -10.92
C ASN A 39 2.32 5.64 -10.09
N VAL A 40 2.91 5.01 -9.07
CA VAL A 40 2.19 4.11 -8.16
C VAL A 40 1.12 4.87 -7.38
N SER A 41 1.38 6.10 -6.94
CA SER A 41 0.39 6.92 -6.22
C SER A 41 -0.82 7.30 -7.07
N LYS A 42 -0.73 7.22 -8.40
CA LYS A 42 -1.84 7.50 -9.32
C LYS A 42 -2.68 6.26 -9.62
N ILE A 43 -2.23 5.07 -9.22
CA ILE A 43 -2.99 3.84 -9.41
C ILE A 43 -4.17 3.86 -8.43
N LYS A 44 -5.39 3.90 -8.96
CA LYS A 44 -6.58 3.70 -8.13
C LYS A 44 -6.55 2.28 -7.60
N LEU A 45 -6.50 2.14 -6.28
CA LEU A 45 -6.58 0.83 -5.64
C LEU A 45 -7.95 0.21 -5.91
N PRO A 46 -8.01 -1.12 -6.12
CA PRO A 46 -9.27 -1.81 -6.31
C PRO A 46 -10.14 -1.66 -5.05
N GLU A 47 -11.31 -1.05 -5.23
CA GLU A 47 -12.26 -0.83 -4.13
C GLU A 47 -13.23 -2.01 -4.05
N TRP A 48 -13.14 -2.73 -2.94
CA TRP A 48 -14.02 -3.85 -2.63
C TRP A 48 -15.10 -3.39 -1.66
N VAL A 49 -16.36 -3.63 -2.03
CA VAL A 49 -17.55 -3.29 -1.23
C VAL A 49 -18.32 -4.55 -0.87
N VAL A 50 -18.98 -4.54 0.29
CA VAL A 50 -19.85 -5.64 0.70
C VAL A 50 -21.16 -5.52 -0.09
N VAL A 51 -21.56 -6.60 -0.76
CA VAL A 51 -22.81 -6.66 -1.55
C VAL A 51 -23.83 -7.64 -0.98
N TYR A 52 -23.39 -8.51 -0.08
CA TYR A 52 -24.27 -9.44 0.62
C TYR A 52 -23.80 -9.65 2.06
N GLU A 53 -24.74 -9.52 3.00
CA GLU A 53 -24.54 -9.70 4.43
C GLU A 53 -25.52 -10.76 4.97
N SER A 54 -25.14 -11.47 6.02
CA SER A 54 -26.09 -12.35 6.72
C SER A 54 -27.18 -11.52 7.40
N ASN A 55 -28.34 -12.14 7.62
CA ASN A 55 -29.43 -11.51 8.38
C ASN A 55 -28.96 -11.00 9.75
N LEU A 56 -29.50 -9.85 10.16
CA LEU A 56 -29.29 -9.28 11.49
C LEU A 56 -29.83 -10.25 12.54
N ILE A 57 -29.00 -10.61 13.53
CA ILE A 57 -29.42 -11.50 14.62
C ILE A 57 -30.26 -10.71 15.67
N CYS A 58 -30.34 -9.38 15.58
CA CYS A 58 -31.18 -8.52 16.42
C CYS A 58 -31.16 -7.05 15.91
N ARG A 59 -32.20 -6.25 16.21
CA ARG A 59 -32.21 -4.80 15.91
C ARG A 59 -31.10 -4.09 16.69
N TYR A 60 -30.44 -3.10 16.08
CA TYR A 60 -29.41 -2.28 16.74
C TYR A 60 -29.85 -1.68 18.08
N SER A 61 -31.15 -1.38 18.23
CA SER A 61 -31.76 -0.88 19.48
C SER A 61 -31.70 -1.86 20.65
N ASN A 62 -31.55 -3.17 20.41
CA ASN A 62 -31.60 -4.23 21.42
C ASN A 62 -30.25 -4.96 21.54
N ARG A 63 -29.12 -4.22 21.47
CA ARG A 63 -27.75 -4.79 21.42
C ARG A 63 -27.50 -5.70 20.21
N GLY A 64 -28.22 -5.46 19.12
CA GLY A 64 -28.04 -6.21 17.88
C GLY A 64 -26.63 -6.08 17.35
N VAL A 65 -26.03 -7.21 17.00
CA VAL A 65 -24.74 -7.24 16.31
C VAL A 65 -25.04 -7.29 14.81
N GLY A 66 -24.36 -6.46 14.03
CA GLY A 66 -24.49 -6.42 12.57
C GLY A 66 -24.29 -7.80 11.93
N GLY A 67 -24.87 -7.99 10.74
CA GLY A 67 -24.69 -9.20 9.94
C GLY A 67 -23.20 -9.47 9.62
N LYS A 68 -22.89 -10.72 9.27
CA LYS A 68 -21.57 -11.09 8.74
C LYS A 68 -21.49 -10.70 7.27
N ASN A 69 -20.39 -10.09 6.85
CA ASN A 69 -20.13 -9.81 5.44
C ASN A 69 -19.86 -11.12 4.70
N LEU A 70 -20.68 -11.48 3.71
CA LEU A 70 -20.60 -12.79 3.05
C LEU A 70 -20.02 -12.71 1.64
N VAL A 71 -20.35 -11.65 0.89
CA VAL A 71 -19.86 -11.45 -0.48
C VAL A 71 -19.37 -10.03 -0.65
N PHE A 72 -18.19 -9.92 -1.27
CA PHE A 72 -17.56 -8.67 -1.62
C PHE A 72 -17.48 -8.55 -3.14
N ARG A 73 -17.78 -7.36 -3.66
CA ARG A 73 -17.66 -7.04 -5.08
C ARG A 73 -16.59 -5.98 -5.29
N ASN A 74 -15.73 -6.20 -6.27
CA ASN A 74 -14.81 -5.20 -6.78
C ASN A 74 -15.57 -4.25 -7.71
N ILE A 75 -15.62 -2.97 -7.40
CA ILE A 75 -16.42 -2.01 -8.19
C ILE A 75 -15.81 -1.68 -9.56
N THR A 76 -14.52 -1.96 -9.76
CA THR A 76 -13.82 -1.67 -11.01
C THR A 76 -13.95 -2.82 -12.00
N THR A 77 -13.89 -4.06 -11.52
CA THR A 77 -13.90 -5.27 -12.35
C THR A 77 -15.23 -6.02 -12.32
N ASN A 78 -16.14 -5.66 -11.42
CA ASN A 78 -17.36 -6.41 -11.07
C ASN A 78 -17.10 -7.84 -10.59
N GLU A 79 -15.86 -8.20 -10.25
CA GLU A 79 -15.53 -9.51 -9.67
C GLU A 79 -16.16 -9.65 -8.28
N GLU A 80 -16.73 -10.82 -8.00
CA GLU A 80 -17.25 -11.17 -6.68
C GLU A 80 -16.45 -12.27 -6.00
N LYS A 81 -16.21 -12.10 -4.70
CA LYS A 81 -15.57 -13.09 -3.84
C LYS A 81 -16.37 -13.31 -2.56
N THR A 82 -16.56 -14.57 -2.20
CA THR A 82 -17.13 -14.95 -0.91
C THR A 82 -16.13 -14.70 0.21
N ILE A 83 -16.63 -14.55 1.44
CA ILE A 83 -15.79 -14.38 2.63
C ILE A 83 -14.78 -15.53 2.77
N ASP A 84 -15.16 -16.78 2.46
CA ASP A 84 -14.26 -17.94 2.51
C ASP A 84 -13.10 -17.83 1.51
N LYS A 85 -13.35 -17.25 0.33
CA LYS A 85 -12.29 -16.95 -0.64
C LYS A 85 -11.41 -15.82 -0.13
N ILE A 86 -11.99 -14.76 0.42
CA ILE A 86 -11.23 -13.60 0.95
C ILE A 86 -10.35 -14.01 2.13
N PHE A 87 -10.80 -14.91 2.99
CA PHE A 87 -10.01 -15.39 4.13
C PHE A 87 -8.71 -16.07 3.75
N LYS A 88 -8.60 -16.62 2.53
CA LYS A 88 -7.39 -17.28 2.04
C LYS A 88 -6.26 -16.30 1.69
N TYR A 89 -6.56 -15.02 1.49
CA TYR A 89 -5.56 -14.01 1.16
C TYR A 89 -4.76 -13.59 2.40
N SER A 90 -3.50 -13.17 2.20
CA SER A 90 -2.65 -12.66 3.27
C SER A 90 -3.13 -11.28 3.75
N ASN A 91 -2.71 -10.86 4.95
CA ASN A 91 -3.06 -9.55 5.47
C ASN A 91 -2.57 -8.41 4.57
N ASP A 92 -1.41 -8.55 3.93
CA ASP A 92 -0.86 -7.55 3.01
C ASP A 92 -1.72 -7.41 1.75
N GLN A 93 -2.17 -8.54 1.18
CA GLN A 93 -3.08 -8.54 0.04
C GLN A 93 -4.42 -7.90 0.38
N LEU A 94 -4.95 -8.18 1.57
CA LEU A 94 -6.17 -7.55 2.07
C LEU A 94 -5.99 -6.06 2.31
N ALA A 95 -4.83 -5.62 2.81
CA ALA A 95 -4.54 -4.20 3.03
C ALA A 95 -4.54 -3.39 1.72
N ILE A 96 -4.05 -3.97 0.62
CA ILE A 96 -4.15 -3.37 -0.74
C ILE A 96 -5.62 -3.13 -1.12
N TRP A 97 -6.52 -4.00 -0.69
CA TRP A 97 -7.96 -3.90 -0.90
C TRP A 97 -8.68 -3.08 0.16
N SER A 98 -7.95 -2.45 1.08
CA SER A 98 -8.49 -1.77 2.25
C SER A 98 -9.39 -2.66 3.12
N LEU A 99 -9.04 -3.95 3.23
CA LEU A 99 -9.71 -4.96 4.04
C LEU A 99 -8.80 -5.45 5.18
N ILE A 100 -9.41 -5.87 6.30
CA ILE A 100 -8.72 -6.44 7.47
C ILE A 100 -9.44 -7.65 8.02
N LYS A 101 -8.65 -8.64 8.46
CA LYS A 101 -9.12 -9.73 9.33
C LYS A 101 -9.22 -9.21 10.75
N VAL A 102 -10.38 -9.38 11.37
CA VAL A 102 -10.66 -8.99 12.75
C VAL A 102 -11.24 -10.18 13.48
N TYR A 103 -10.76 -10.42 14.69
CA TYR A 103 -11.33 -11.42 15.58
C TYR A 103 -12.16 -10.74 16.65
N PHE A 104 -13.37 -11.25 16.90
CA PHE A 104 -14.19 -10.84 18.04
C PHE A 104 -14.80 -12.05 18.72
N LYS A 105 -14.71 -12.10 20.05
CA LYS A 105 -15.06 -13.29 20.86
C LYS A 105 -16.47 -13.83 20.59
N SER A 106 -17.45 -12.97 20.29
CA SER A 106 -18.83 -13.39 20.03
C SER A 106 -19.16 -13.67 18.55
N GLN A 107 -18.28 -13.33 17.61
CA GLN A 107 -18.54 -13.46 16.16
C GLN A 107 -17.52 -14.33 15.42
N ASP A 108 -16.44 -14.72 16.10
CA ASP A 108 -15.24 -15.34 15.54
C ASP A 108 -14.50 -14.38 14.57
N TRP A 109 -13.65 -14.90 13.69
CA TRP A 109 -12.98 -14.14 12.65
C TRP A 109 -13.97 -13.60 11.61
N PHE A 110 -13.82 -12.34 11.22
CA PHE A 110 -14.55 -11.71 10.11
C PHE A 110 -13.68 -10.70 9.36
N ILE A 111 -14.17 -10.26 8.19
CA ILE A 111 -13.52 -9.25 7.35
C ILE A 111 -14.22 -7.90 7.50
N LYS A 112 -13.45 -6.84 7.75
CA LYS A 112 -13.91 -5.44 7.76
C LYS A 112 -13.16 -4.62 6.73
N THR A 113 -13.81 -3.62 6.16
CA THR A 113 -13.11 -2.54 5.45
C THR A 113 -12.38 -1.65 6.45
N PHE A 114 -11.27 -1.03 6.04
CA PHE A 114 -10.58 -0.03 6.86
C PHE A 114 -11.54 1.08 7.31
N PRO A 115 -11.43 1.55 8.57
CA PRO A 115 -12.11 2.76 9.02
C PRO A 115 -11.86 3.94 8.08
N ASN A 116 -12.88 4.78 7.84
CA ASN A 116 -12.76 5.96 6.98
C ASN A 116 -11.62 6.90 7.38
N LYS A 117 -11.28 6.97 8.69
CA LYS A 117 -10.13 7.74 9.20
C LYS A 117 -8.79 7.25 8.67
N LEU A 118 -8.65 5.94 8.43
CA LEU A 118 -7.44 5.33 7.87
C LEU A 118 -7.44 5.40 6.34
N LYS A 119 -8.61 5.28 5.70
CA LYS A 119 -8.74 5.46 4.23
C LYS A 119 -8.25 6.83 3.77
N LYS A 120 -8.53 7.90 4.52
CA LYS A 120 -8.09 9.28 4.21
C LYS A 120 -6.58 9.53 4.29
N ARG A 121 -5.80 8.64 4.90
CA ARG A 121 -4.34 8.80 5.03
C ARG A 121 -3.54 8.14 3.90
N ILE A 122 -4.20 7.34 3.07
CA ILE A 122 -3.56 6.55 2.01
C ILE A 122 -3.76 7.21 0.62
N ILE A 123 -4.55 8.29 0.55
CA ILE A 123 -4.86 9.05 -0.67
C ILE A 123 -4.19 10.42 -0.61
#